data_AF-A0A8J3ZZR7-F1
#
_entry.id   AF-A0A8J3ZZR7-F1
#
_cell.length_a   1.000
_cell.length_b   1.000
_cell.length_c   1.000
_cell.angle_alpha   90.00
_cell.angle_beta   90.00
_cell.angle_gamma   90.00
#
_symmetry.space_group_name_H-M   'P 1'
#
loop_
_entity.id
_entity.type
_entity.pdbx_description
1 polymer ?
#
loop_
_entity_poly.entity_id
_entity_poly.type
_entity_poly.pdbx_seq_one_letter_code
_entity_poly.pdbx_strand_id
1 'polypeptide(L)'
;MTRLPTRPAADHRRLVADHRPSMPTGWPGAAARTLGGHVTAVEFVHDGRPYRVGLLPCDRPGDPFAPRYGDRPADPDVDFAAVLDRECGGHYAFRYQGGFPGGAALRIRSHSVFVAQETGATGVGADLHLVYEPDVRHGDPPADDAVHWIQVTRYDGVAAVDRGGRANPFHPYGGHTSVDGVPVVNLQASARAGVGSAHRFTAEAFLVRDTGRRDATGRGIVEVFGGVRWGWRAGPCVTPSR
;
A
#
# COMPACT_ATOMS: atom_id res chain seq x y z
N MET A 1 40.66 8.78 -0.02
CA MET A 1 39.71 7.68 -0.28
C MET A 1 38.59 7.78 0.73
N THR A 2 37.47 8.38 0.34
CA THR A 2 36.31 8.60 1.23
C THR A 2 35.54 7.29 1.33
N ARG A 3 35.59 6.64 2.50
CA ARG A 3 34.71 5.51 2.81
C ARG A 3 33.28 6.03 2.82
N LEU A 4 32.45 5.54 1.89
CA LEU A 4 31.01 5.70 1.95
C LEU A 4 30.51 5.11 3.29
N PRO A 5 29.56 5.77 3.97
CA PRO A 5 29.00 5.25 5.20
C PRO A 5 28.31 3.91 4.94
N THR A 6 28.71 2.92 5.73
CA THR A 6 28.12 1.58 5.83
C THR A 6 26.63 1.70 6.16
N ARG A 7 25.79 1.11 5.30
CA ARG A 7 24.34 0.97 5.45
C ARG A 7 24.02 0.14 6.72
N PRO A 8 23.27 0.64 7.73
CA PRO A 8 22.79 -0.21 8.82
C PRO A 8 21.39 -0.78 8.53
N ALA A 9 21.10 -1.94 9.12
CA ALA A 9 20.14 -2.97 8.70
C ALA A 9 18.67 -2.78 9.12
N ALA A 10 17.76 -3.47 8.40
CA ALA A 10 16.57 -4.11 8.98
C ALA A 10 16.10 -5.32 8.13
N ASP A 11 16.18 -6.51 8.70
CA ASP A 11 15.54 -7.74 8.22
C ASP A 11 14.19 -7.89 8.94
N HIS A 12 13.06 -7.77 8.23
CA HIS A 12 11.73 -8.05 8.77
C HIS A 12 10.75 -8.67 7.75
N ARG A 13 10.76 -9.97 7.43
CA ARG A 13 11.83 -10.59 6.65
C ARG A 13 11.46 -10.54 5.16
N ARG A 14 12.00 -9.52 4.47
CA ARG A 14 11.99 -9.27 3.01
C ARG A 14 11.17 -8.07 2.50
N LEU A 15 10.92 -7.06 3.35
CA LEU A 15 10.72 -5.68 2.88
C LEU A 15 12.08 -4.98 2.67
N VAL A 16 12.29 -4.35 1.52
CA VAL A 16 13.51 -3.58 1.22
C VAL A 16 13.15 -2.13 0.97
N ALA A 17 13.49 -1.25 1.92
CA ALA A 17 13.39 0.19 1.71
C ALA A 17 14.48 0.67 0.75
N ASP A 18 14.07 1.10 -0.45
CA ASP A 18 14.93 1.64 -1.52
C ASP A 18 14.31 2.92 -2.07
N HIS A 19 14.19 3.92 -1.19
CA HIS A 19 13.73 5.26 -1.52
C HIS A 19 14.75 5.94 -2.43
N ARG A 20 14.60 5.75 -3.75
CA ARG A 20 15.43 6.44 -4.76
C ARG A 20 14.99 7.90 -4.89
N PRO A 21 15.86 8.80 -5.36
CA PRO A 21 15.49 10.18 -5.64
C PRO A 21 14.28 10.24 -6.58
N SER A 22 13.37 11.12 -6.21
CA SER A 22 12.19 11.56 -6.95
C SER A 22 12.44 11.75 -8.46
N MET A 23 11.90 10.88 -9.30
CA MET A 23 11.76 11.08 -10.75
C MET A 23 10.27 11.19 -11.11
N PRO A 24 9.84 12.18 -11.90
CA PRO A 24 8.47 12.24 -12.41
C PRO A 24 8.16 11.00 -13.26
N THR A 25 7.09 10.27 -12.97
CA THR A 25 6.58 9.24 -13.91
C THR A 25 5.05 9.15 -13.83
N GLY A 26 4.46 8.35 -14.73
CA GLY A 26 3.01 8.13 -14.82
C GLY A 26 2.43 8.59 -16.16
N TRP A 27 1.25 8.09 -16.50
CA TRP A 27 0.53 8.51 -17.71
C TRP A 27 0.09 9.98 -17.58
N PRO A 28 0.34 10.84 -18.60
CA PRO A 28 -0.11 12.22 -18.58
C PRO A 28 -1.65 12.25 -18.61
N GLY A 29 -2.27 12.73 -17.53
CA GLY A 29 -3.73 12.90 -17.46
C GLY A 29 -4.33 12.86 -16.06
N ALA A 30 -3.66 12.25 -15.09
CA ALA A 30 -4.13 12.22 -13.70
C ALA A 30 -2.98 12.58 -12.73
N ALA A 31 -2.54 13.84 -12.79
CA ALA A 31 -1.40 14.38 -12.05
C ALA A 31 -0.09 13.59 -12.29
N ALA A 32 0.84 14.15 -13.06
CA ALA A 32 2.21 13.65 -13.05
C ALA A 32 2.70 13.61 -11.60
N ARG A 33 3.04 12.42 -11.08
CA ARG A 33 3.46 12.25 -9.69
C ARG A 33 4.90 11.81 -9.66
N THR A 34 5.58 12.26 -8.62
CA THR A 34 6.94 11.86 -8.34
C THR A 34 6.96 10.39 -7.93
N LEU A 35 7.66 9.52 -8.67
CA LEU A 35 8.11 8.25 -8.14
C LEU A 35 9.44 8.44 -7.42
N GLY A 36 9.51 8.03 -6.17
CA GLY A 36 10.72 8.15 -5.35
C GLY A 36 10.66 9.33 -4.40
N GLY A 37 11.45 9.23 -3.34
CA GLY A 37 11.34 10.06 -2.14
C GLY A 37 10.54 9.37 -1.03
N HIS A 38 10.56 10.02 0.13
CA HIS A 38 9.87 9.55 1.32
C HIS A 38 9.42 10.78 2.11
N VAL A 39 8.18 11.20 1.89
CA VAL A 39 7.57 12.31 2.64
C VAL A 39 6.67 11.73 3.72
N THR A 40 7.11 11.82 4.97
CA THR A 40 6.39 11.21 6.09
C THR A 40 5.26 12.06 6.64
N ALA A 41 5.33 13.39 6.48
CA ALA A 41 4.28 14.32 6.87
C ALA A 41 4.38 15.64 6.10
N VAL A 42 3.23 16.29 5.91
CA VAL A 42 3.08 17.64 5.33
C VAL A 42 2.06 18.42 6.15
N GLU A 43 2.38 19.66 6.48
CA GLU A 43 1.44 20.63 7.04
C GLU A 43 0.88 21.51 5.92
N PHE A 44 -0.40 21.87 6.03
CA PHE A 44 -1.08 22.69 5.04
C PHE A 44 -2.18 23.54 5.68
N VAL A 45 -2.64 24.56 4.95
CA VAL A 45 -3.76 25.40 5.36
C VAL A 45 -4.97 25.08 4.50
N HIS A 46 -6.11 24.85 5.15
CA HIS A 46 -7.41 24.66 4.50
C HIS A 46 -8.44 25.52 5.23
N ASP A 47 -9.13 26.38 4.50
CA ASP A 47 -10.10 27.37 5.03
C ASP A 47 -9.56 28.18 6.22
N GLY A 48 -8.30 28.65 6.08
CA GLY A 48 -7.63 29.47 7.09
C GLY A 48 -7.21 28.73 8.37
N ARG A 49 -7.36 27.40 8.42
CA ARG A 49 -6.96 26.57 9.58
C ARG A 49 -5.78 25.66 9.24
N PRO A 50 -4.86 25.43 10.20
CA PRO A 50 -3.73 24.53 10.01
C PRO A 50 -4.15 23.06 10.14
N TYR A 51 -3.69 22.24 9.20
CA TYR A 51 -3.85 20.80 9.17
C TYR A 51 -2.51 20.12 8.93
N ARG A 52 -2.47 18.83 9.25
CA ARG A 52 -1.34 17.96 8.96
C ARG A 52 -1.84 16.65 8.37
N VAL A 53 -1.19 16.22 7.29
CA VAL A 53 -1.26 14.84 6.81
C VAL A 53 0.06 14.16 7.14
N GLY A 54 0.01 12.91 7.59
CA GLY A 54 1.19 12.12 7.88
C GLY A 54 0.93 10.65 7.63
N LEU A 55 1.97 9.91 7.28
CA LEU A 55 1.97 8.47 7.47
C LEU A 55 1.64 8.21 8.95
N LEU A 56 1.00 7.08 9.26
CA LEU A 56 0.61 6.76 10.64
C LEU A 56 1.87 6.68 11.58
N PRO A 57 1.78 6.38 12.88
CA PRO A 57 0.62 6.42 13.75
C PRO A 57 0.70 7.72 14.55
N CYS A 58 -0.05 8.72 14.14
CA CYS A 58 0.33 10.08 14.42
C CYS A 58 -0.10 10.57 15.85
N ASP A 59 -0.20 9.68 16.84
CA ASP A 59 -0.68 9.95 18.21
C ASP A 59 0.43 10.09 19.26
N ARG A 60 1.68 9.68 18.96
CA ARG A 60 2.82 9.74 19.89
C ARG A 60 4.03 10.46 19.27
N PRO A 61 4.70 11.37 20.01
CA PRO A 61 6.00 11.90 19.58
C PRO A 61 7.03 10.76 19.50
N GLY A 62 7.57 10.50 18.30
CA GLY A 62 8.80 9.70 18.14
C GLY A 62 8.81 8.59 17.08
N ASP A 63 7.67 7.99 16.74
CA ASP A 63 7.66 6.81 15.86
C ASP A 63 7.12 7.12 14.46
N PRO A 64 7.96 7.11 13.40
CA PRO A 64 7.47 7.11 12.03
C PRO A 64 6.86 5.72 11.68
N PHE A 65 5.65 5.67 11.12
CA PHE A 65 5.18 4.45 10.48
C PHE A 65 5.81 4.31 9.10
N ALA A 66 6.75 3.37 9.02
CA ALA A 66 7.14 2.78 7.76
C ALA A 66 6.16 1.64 7.39
N PRO A 67 5.98 1.36 6.08
CA PRO A 67 5.27 0.17 5.65
C PRO A 67 5.90 -1.07 6.29
N ARG A 68 5.08 -2.06 6.62
CA ARG A 68 5.56 -3.28 7.28
C ARG A 68 5.25 -4.49 6.42
N TYR A 69 6.23 -5.37 6.29
CA TYR A 69 6.00 -6.69 5.69
C TYR A 69 4.99 -7.48 6.54
N GLY A 70 4.14 -8.24 5.86
CA GLY A 70 3.35 -9.31 6.46
C GLY A 70 3.52 -10.59 5.63
N ASP A 71 3.86 -11.69 6.28
CA ASP A 71 3.78 -13.04 5.71
C ASP A 71 2.34 -13.57 5.70
N ARG A 72 1.50 -13.02 6.58
CA ARG A 72 0.05 -13.21 6.66
C ARG A 72 -0.62 -11.90 7.03
N PRO A 73 -1.91 -11.73 6.72
CA PRO A 73 -2.66 -10.61 7.24
C PRO A 73 -2.73 -10.67 8.75
N ALA A 74 -2.49 -9.53 9.40
CA ALA A 74 -2.32 -9.47 10.84
C ALA A 74 -2.88 -8.19 11.47
N ASP A 75 -3.40 -7.26 10.67
CA ASP A 75 -3.97 -6.04 11.20
C ASP A 75 -5.44 -6.26 11.63
N PRO A 76 -5.75 -6.22 12.95
CA PRO A 76 -7.11 -6.44 13.42
C PRO A 76 -8.06 -5.29 13.07
N ASP A 77 -7.56 -4.08 12.77
CA ASP A 77 -8.41 -2.97 12.34
C ASP A 77 -8.85 -3.17 10.86
N VAL A 78 -7.98 -3.76 10.04
CA VAL A 78 -8.29 -4.06 8.63
C VAL A 78 -9.10 -5.35 8.50
N ASP A 79 -8.78 -6.37 9.30
CA ASP A 79 -9.40 -7.70 9.29
C ASP A 79 -9.48 -8.30 7.88
N PHE A 80 -8.33 -8.28 7.20
CA PHE A 80 -8.21 -8.61 5.78
C PHE A 80 -8.90 -9.92 5.41
N ALA A 81 -8.67 -10.99 6.18
CA ALA A 81 -9.19 -12.31 5.85
C ALA A 81 -10.72 -12.36 5.97
N ALA A 82 -11.30 -11.79 7.01
CA ALA A 82 -12.76 -11.78 7.19
C ALA A 82 -13.44 -10.86 6.17
N VAL A 83 -12.85 -9.70 5.86
CA VAL A 83 -13.38 -8.79 4.82
C VAL A 83 -13.36 -9.47 3.45
N LEU A 84 -12.27 -10.15 3.12
CA LEU A 84 -12.11 -10.83 1.84
C LEU A 84 -13.07 -12.03 1.71
N ASP A 85 -13.24 -12.81 2.78
CA ASP A 85 -14.22 -13.91 2.82
C ASP A 85 -15.66 -13.39 2.69
N ARG A 86 -16.01 -12.33 3.44
CA ARG A 86 -17.34 -11.72 3.38
C ARG A 86 -17.70 -11.23 1.97
N GLU A 87 -16.77 -10.58 1.27
CA GLU A 87 -17.06 -9.93 -0.01
C GLU A 87 -16.81 -10.82 -1.23
N CYS A 88 -15.94 -11.82 -1.10
CA CYS A 88 -15.46 -12.63 -2.22
C CYS A 88 -15.47 -14.14 -1.96
N GLY A 89 -15.71 -14.61 -0.74
CA GLY A 89 -15.64 -16.01 -0.33
C GLY A 89 -16.69 -16.93 -0.97
N GLY A 90 -17.77 -16.35 -1.52
CA GLY A 90 -18.74 -17.06 -2.36
C GLY A 90 -18.22 -17.44 -3.75
N HIS A 91 -17.17 -16.76 -4.23
CA HIS A 91 -16.59 -16.98 -5.56
C HIS A 91 -15.16 -17.51 -5.52
N TYR A 92 -14.44 -17.26 -4.42
CA TYR A 92 -13.03 -17.58 -4.27
C TYR A 92 -12.75 -18.32 -2.96
N ALA A 93 -11.73 -19.17 -3.01
CA ALA A 93 -11.13 -19.83 -1.85
C ALA A 93 -9.68 -19.34 -1.72
N PHE A 94 -9.39 -18.62 -0.62
CA PHE A 94 -8.07 -18.02 -0.38
C PHE A 94 -7.18 -18.96 0.43
N ARG A 95 -5.96 -19.20 -0.04
CA ARG A 95 -4.97 -20.08 0.59
C ARG A 95 -3.72 -19.30 0.99
N TYR A 96 -3.57 -19.05 2.29
CA TYR A 96 -2.46 -18.30 2.85
C TYR A 96 -1.19 -19.16 2.95
N GLN A 97 -0.17 -18.81 2.19
CA GLN A 97 1.09 -19.55 2.12
C GLN A 97 2.03 -19.24 3.30
N GLY A 98 1.85 -18.10 3.98
CA GLY A 98 2.75 -17.67 5.04
C GLY A 98 4.03 -17.04 4.51
N GLY A 99 3.90 -16.14 3.53
CA GLY A 99 5.00 -15.42 2.91
C GLY A 99 5.51 -16.05 1.60
N PHE A 100 6.70 -15.63 1.21
CA PHE A 100 7.37 -16.05 -0.03
C PHE A 100 8.31 -17.23 0.24
N PRO A 101 8.11 -18.39 -0.41
CA PRO A 101 8.89 -19.61 -0.12
C PRO A 101 10.36 -19.51 -0.58
N GLY A 102 10.62 -18.97 -1.77
CA GLY A 102 11.97 -18.63 -2.23
C GLY A 102 12.48 -17.35 -1.58
N GLY A 103 11.52 -16.53 -1.15
CA GLY A 103 11.78 -15.43 -0.29
C GLY A 103 12.14 -14.16 -1.05
N ALA A 104 11.27 -13.86 -1.99
CA ALA A 104 11.23 -12.61 -2.71
C ALA A 104 11.33 -11.41 -1.77
N ALA A 105 11.91 -10.34 -2.32
CA ALA A 105 11.88 -9.03 -1.70
C ALA A 105 10.72 -8.20 -2.25
N LEU A 106 10.03 -7.51 -1.35
CA LEU A 106 9.15 -6.39 -1.67
C LEU A 106 9.95 -5.10 -1.49
N ARG A 107 10.33 -4.48 -2.61
CA ARG A 107 11.15 -3.26 -2.60
C ARG A 107 10.26 -2.02 -2.65
N ILE A 108 10.30 -1.23 -1.58
CA ILE A 108 9.59 0.05 -1.46
C ILE A 108 10.40 1.13 -2.14
N ARG A 109 9.85 1.71 -3.21
CA ARG A 109 10.50 2.75 -4.01
C ARG A 109 10.04 4.15 -3.64
N SER A 110 8.77 4.29 -3.25
CA SER A 110 8.17 5.50 -2.68
C SER A 110 7.19 5.13 -1.60
N HIS A 111 7.13 5.92 -0.53
CA HIS A 111 6.00 5.96 0.39
C HIS A 111 5.88 7.38 0.91
N SER A 112 4.93 8.13 0.37
CA SER A 112 4.88 9.57 0.56
C SER A 112 3.45 10.03 0.79
N VAL A 113 3.27 10.99 1.71
CA VAL A 113 2.02 11.76 1.77
C VAL A 113 2.03 12.87 0.72
N PHE A 114 0.84 13.29 0.31
CA PHE A 114 0.67 14.45 -0.57
C PHE A 114 -0.50 15.33 -0.13
N VAL A 115 -0.44 16.59 -0.56
CA VAL A 115 -1.54 17.56 -0.52
C VAL A 115 -1.69 18.11 -1.93
N ALA A 116 -2.89 18.03 -2.49
CA ALA A 116 -3.23 18.57 -3.81
C ALA A 116 -4.29 19.65 -3.63
N GLN A 117 -3.94 20.91 -3.92
CA GLN A 117 -4.88 22.02 -3.87
C GLN A 117 -5.38 22.29 -5.29
N GLU A 118 -6.67 22.05 -5.52
CA GLU A 118 -7.39 22.40 -6.74
C GLU A 118 -8.37 23.55 -6.43
N THR A 119 -8.81 24.30 -7.44
CA THR A 119 -9.77 25.39 -7.25
C THR A 119 -11.04 24.87 -6.57
N GLY A 120 -11.25 25.23 -5.31
CA GLY A 120 -12.41 24.82 -4.51
C GLY A 120 -12.31 23.44 -3.83
N ALA A 121 -11.17 22.74 -3.91
CA ALA A 121 -10.98 21.45 -3.24
C ALA A 121 -9.53 21.24 -2.79
N THR A 122 -9.35 20.65 -1.60
CA THR A 122 -8.04 20.18 -1.15
C THR A 122 -8.10 18.66 -1.03
N GLY A 123 -7.27 17.94 -1.78
CA GLY A 123 -7.07 16.51 -1.65
C GLY A 123 -5.87 16.19 -0.76
N VAL A 124 -5.99 15.18 0.09
CA VAL A 124 -4.88 14.69 0.94
C VAL A 124 -4.80 13.18 0.87
N GLY A 125 -3.63 12.60 1.07
CA GLY A 125 -3.49 11.15 1.10
C GLY A 125 -2.04 10.69 1.11
N ALA A 126 -1.85 9.44 0.68
CA ALA A 126 -0.52 8.87 0.46
C ALA A 126 -0.47 7.98 -0.78
N ASP A 127 0.73 7.87 -1.33
CA ASP A 127 1.13 6.90 -2.35
C ASP A 127 2.14 5.90 -1.78
N LEU A 128 2.08 4.68 -2.30
CA LEU A 128 3.02 3.61 -2.04
C LEU A 128 3.39 2.94 -3.37
N HIS A 129 4.66 3.04 -3.74
CA HIS A 129 5.21 2.39 -4.93
C HIS A 129 6.08 1.20 -4.51
N LEU A 130 5.72 0.02 -4.96
CA LEU A 130 6.34 -1.24 -4.57
C LEU A 130 6.73 -2.08 -5.80
N VAL A 131 7.88 -2.72 -5.71
CA VAL A 131 8.40 -3.66 -6.70
C VAL A 131 8.51 -5.04 -6.08
N TYR A 132 8.04 -6.05 -6.81
CA TYR A 132 8.19 -7.46 -6.46
C TYR A 132 9.40 -8.06 -7.19
N GLU A 133 10.39 -8.55 -6.44
CA GLU A 133 11.61 -9.18 -6.97
C GLU A 133 11.59 -10.68 -6.61
N PRO A 134 11.02 -11.56 -7.45
CA PRO A 134 10.88 -12.99 -7.15
C PRO A 134 12.21 -13.74 -7.18
N ASP A 135 12.41 -14.68 -6.25
CA ASP A 135 13.41 -15.74 -6.37
C ASP A 135 12.76 -17.03 -6.90
N VAL A 136 12.48 -17.04 -8.20
CA VAL A 136 11.80 -18.16 -8.89
C VAL A 136 12.58 -19.47 -8.75
N ARG A 137 13.90 -19.41 -8.64
CA ARG A 137 14.75 -20.61 -8.47
C ARG A 137 14.49 -21.33 -7.15
N HIS A 138 14.01 -20.59 -6.15
CA HIS A 138 13.70 -21.11 -4.82
C HIS A 138 12.20 -21.19 -4.55
N GLY A 139 11.35 -21.06 -5.58
CA GLY A 139 9.93 -21.39 -5.51
C GLY A 139 8.97 -20.20 -5.39
N ASP A 140 9.45 -18.97 -5.49
CA ASP A 140 8.54 -17.81 -5.54
C ASP A 140 7.71 -17.79 -6.83
N PRO A 141 6.46 -17.27 -6.78
CA PRO A 141 5.65 -17.16 -7.98
C PRO A 141 6.33 -16.21 -8.98
N PRO A 142 6.51 -16.62 -10.25
CA PRO A 142 7.02 -15.72 -11.27
C PRO A 142 6.04 -14.58 -11.49
N ALA A 143 6.54 -13.40 -11.84
CA ALA A 143 5.70 -12.25 -12.10
C ALA A 143 5.09 -12.31 -13.51
N ASP A 144 4.13 -13.21 -13.68
CA ASP A 144 3.34 -13.45 -14.89
C ASP A 144 1.87 -12.99 -14.71
N ASP A 145 1.06 -13.17 -15.75
CA ASP A 145 -0.35 -12.75 -15.83
C ASP A 145 -1.27 -13.34 -14.74
N ALA A 146 -0.79 -14.36 -14.02
CA ALA A 146 -1.53 -14.96 -12.91
C ALA A 146 -1.24 -14.29 -11.56
N VAL A 147 -0.25 -13.40 -11.49
CA VAL A 147 0.13 -12.71 -10.25
C VAL A 147 -0.51 -11.33 -10.16
N HIS A 148 -1.24 -11.13 -9.06
CA HIS A 148 -2.01 -9.92 -8.81
C HIS A 148 -1.76 -9.39 -7.40
N TRP A 149 -2.32 -8.22 -7.12
CA TRP A 149 -2.42 -7.68 -5.76
C TRP A 149 -3.87 -7.72 -5.31
N ILE A 150 -4.11 -8.05 -4.04
CA ILE A 150 -5.38 -7.80 -3.36
C ILE A 150 -5.10 -6.77 -2.27
N GLN A 151 -5.89 -5.71 -2.22
CA GLN A 151 -5.82 -4.71 -1.17
C GLN A 151 -7.14 -4.70 -0.39
N VAL A 152 -7.06 -4.82 0.93
CA VAL A 152 -8.16 -4.51 1.83
C VAL A 152 -7.81 -3.22 2.55
N THR A 153 -8.76 -2.29 2.55
CA THR A 153 -8.60 -0.96 3.14
C THR A 153 -9.56 -0.79 4.29
N ARG A 154 -9.19 0.02 5.28
CA ARG A 154 -10.09 0.64 6.24
C ARG A 154 -9.95 2.14 6.11
N TYR A 155 -11.04 2.78 5.70
CA TYR A 155 -11.12 4.21 5.51
C TYR A 155 -12.20 4.78 6.42
N ASP A 156 -11.84 5.69 7.33
CA ASP A 156 -12.76 6.32 8.31
C ASP A 156 -13.70 5.33 9.01
N GLY A 157 -13.17 4.16 9.36
CA GLY A 157 -13.89 3.11 10.08
C GLY A 157 -14.58 2.05 9.22
N VAL A 158 -14.62 2.21 7.89
CA VAL A 158 -15.25 1.26 6.97
C VAL A 158 -14.17 0.40 6.30
N ALA A 159 -14.26 -0.92 6.45
CA ALA A 159 -13.33 -1.86 5.85
C ALA A 159 -13.93 -2.56 4.62
N ALA A 160 -13.20 -2.56 3.49
CA ALA A 160 -13.66 -3.12 2.22
C ALA A 160 -12.50 -3.60 1.32
N VAL A 161 -12.80 -4.52 0.39
CA VAL A 161 -11.88 -4.92 -0.67
C VAL A 161 -11.78 -3.81 -1.72
N ASP A 162 -10.56 -3.33 -1.96
CA ASP A 162 -10.29 -2.28 -2.95
C ASP A 162 -10.15 -2.84 -4.37
N ARG A 163 -11.31 -3.10 -4.97
CA ARG A 163 -11.48 -3.67 -6.31
C ARG A 163 -11.92 -2.68 -7.38
N GLY A 164 -11.99 -1.38 -7.05
CA GLY A 164 -12.43 -0.33 -7.98
C GLY A 164 -13.77 -0.62 -8.66
N GLY A 165 -14.72 -1.25 -7.95
CA GLY A 165 -16.03 -1.64 -8.48
C GLY A 165 -16.07 -2.90 -9.36
N ARG A 166 -14.94 -3.60 -9.55
CA ARG A 166 -14.90 -4.86 -10.29
C ARG A 166 -15.51 -6.01 -9.48
N ALA A 167 -15.99 -7.04 -10.16
CA ALA A 167 -16.58 -8.23 -9.53
C ALA A 167 -15.54 -9.23 -8.96
N ASN A 168 -14.24 -8.98 -9.18
CA ASN A 168 -13.14 -9.80 -8.67
C ASN A 168 -12.37 -9.04 -7.56
N PRO A 169 -11.56 -9.72 -6.73
CA PRO A 169 -10.88 -9.08 -5.60
C PRO A 169 -9.58 -8.37 -6.00
N PHE A 170 -9.18 -8.41 -7.28
CA PHE A 170 -7.87 -7.95 -7.71
C PHE A 170 -7.83 -6.43 -7.82
N HIS A 171 -6.79 -5.85 -7.22
CA HIS A 171 -6.57 -4.42 -7.23
C HIS A 171 -6.31 -3.94 -8.68
N PRO A 172 -7.06 -2.96 -9.19
CA PRO A 172 -7.04 -2.59 -10.60
C PRO A 172 -5.71 -1.96 -11.06
N TYR A 173 -4.84 -1.55 -10.14
CA TYR A 173 -3.59 -0.84 -10.43
C TYR A 173 -2.32 -1.62 -10.00
N GLY A 174 -2.41 -2.95 -9.98
CA GLY A 174 -1.29 -3.84 -9.63
C GLY A 174 -1.21 -5.08 -10.51
N GLY A 175 0.02 -5.49 -10.84
CA GLY A 175 0.30 -6.63 -11.73
C GLY A 175 0.45 -6.19 -13.18
N HIS A 176 1.67 -6.15 -13.73
CA HIS A 176 2.06 -5.76 -15.10
C HIS A 176 2.28 -4.28 -15.43
N THR A 177 2.12 -3.32 -14.50
CA THR A 177 2.52 -1.94 -14.86
C THR A 177 4.05 -1.85 -14.85
N SER A 178 4.67 -1.93 -16.02
CA SER A 178 6.12 -1.81 -16.14
C SER A 178 6.53 -0.34 -16.18
N VAL A 179 7.45 0.05 -15.31
CA VAL A 179 8.49 1.01 -15.68
C VAL A 179 9.73 0.14 -15.91
N ASP A 180 10.28 0.16 -17.11
CA ASP A 180 11.50 -0.58 -17.49
C ASP A 180 11.43 -2.12 -17.40
N GLY A 181 10.27 -2.73 -17.66
CA GLY A 181 10.12 -4.20 -17.72
C GLY A 181 10.07 -4.92 -16.37
N VAL A 182 9.94 -4.18 -15.26
CA VAL A 182 9.81 -4.74 -13.90
C VAL A 182 8.35 -4.69 -13.45
N PRO A 183 7.79 -5.77 -12.90
CA PRO A 183 6.44 -5.77 -12.31
C PRO A 183 6.37 -4.85 -11.09
N VAL A 184 5.52 -3.83 -11.18
CA VAL A 184 5.28 -2.88 -10.07
C VAL A 184 3.82 -2.84 -9.68
N VAL A 185 3.56 -2.31 -8.49
CA VAL A 185 2.24 -1.85 -8.07
C VAL A 185 2.33 -0.43 -7.55
N ASN A 186 1.34 0.38 -7.91
CA ASN A 186 1.12 1.71 -7.36
C ASN A 186 -0.15 1.67 -6.54
N LEU A 187 -0.02 1.81 -5.23
CA LEU A 187 -1.15 1.92 -4.32
C LEU A 187 -1.33 3.39 -3.98
N GLN A 188 -2.56 3.89 -4.09
CA GLN A 188 -2.90 5.27 -3.76
C GLN A 188 -4.21 5.30 -2.99
N ALA A 189 -4.24 6.10 -1.93
CA ALA A 189 -5.45 6.36 -1.17
C ALA A 189 -5.54 7.85 -0.84
N SER A 190 -6.68 8.47 -1.18
CA SER A 190 -6.88 9.90 -1.04
C SER A 190 -8.25 10.25 -0.46
N ALA A 191 -8.28 11.30 0.34
CA ALA A 191 -9.46 12.01 0.80
C ALA A 191 -9.62 13.34 0.07
N ARG A 192 -10.85 13.87 0.08
CA ARG A 192 -11.05 15.32 0.07
C ARG A 192 -10.98 15.81 1.51
N ALA A 193 -10.11 16.78 1.78
CA ALA A 193 -10.12 17.51 3.04
C ALA A 193 -11.44 18.26 3.16
N GLY A 194 -12.11 18.09 4.30
CA GLY A 194 -13.26 18.89 4.71
C GLY A 194 -12.95 19.68 5.98
N VAL A 195 -13.70 20.75 6.21
CA VAL A 195 -13.55 21.58 7.41
C VAL A 195 -13.81 20.75 8.67
N GLY A 196 -12.81 20.67 9.56
CA GLY A 196 -12.88 19.95 10.83
C GLY A 196 -12.72 18.43 10.71
N SER A 197 -12.53 17.91 9.50
CA SER A 197 -12.44 16.48 9.26
C SER A 197 -11.06 15.94 9.66
N ALA A 198 -11.06 14.88 10.47
CA ALA A 198 -9.92 13.99 10.60
C ALA A 198 -10.18 12.76 9.71
N HIS A 199 -9.19 12.38 8.93
CA HIS A 199 -9.24 11.20 8.07
C HIS A 199 -8.19 10.20 8.51
N ARG A 200 -8.55 8.92 8.49
CA ARG A 200 -7.62 7.82 8.74
C ARG A 200 -7.80 6.72 7.72
N PHE A 201 -6.68 6.31 7.15
CA PHE A 201 -6.60 5.21 6.21
C PHE A 201 -5.55 4.21 6.66
N THR A 202 -5.94 2.94 6.73
CA THR A 202 -5.04 1.79 6.89
C THR A 202 -5.35 0.76 5.84
N ALA A 203 -4.34 0.06 5.34
CA ALA A 203 -4.55 -1.01 4.38
C ALA A 203 -3.52 -2.12 4.53
N GLU A 204 -3.95 -3.31 4.17
CA GLU A 204 -3.09 -4.47 3.92
C GLU A 204 -3.22 -4.85 2.44
N ALA A 205 -2.08 -4.93 1.76
CA ALA A 205 -2.00 -5.34 0.37
C ALA A 205 -1.10 -6.57 0.24
N PHE A 206 -1.63 -7.65 -0.34
CA PHE A 206 -0.92 -8.92 -0.49
C PHE A 206 -0.76 -9.29 -1.95
N LEU A 207 0.42 -9.83 -2.29
CA LEU A 207 0.65 -10.46 -3.57
C LEU A 207 -0.07 -11.82 -3.58
N VAL A 208 -0.78 -12.08 -4.66
CA VAL A 208 -1.56 -13.31 -4.83
C VAL A 208 -1.30 -13.94 -6.19
N ARG A 209 -1.57 -15.24 -6.31
CA ARG A 209 -1.64 -15.93 -7.60
C ARG A 209 -3.03 -16.51 -7.81
N ASP A 210 -3.66 -16.15 -8.92
CA ASP A 210 -4.81 -16.89 -9.42
C ASP A 210 -4.31 -18.20 -10.02
N THR A 211 -4.73 -19.33 -9.44
CA THR A 211 -4.27 -20.64 -9.91
C THR A 211 -4.96 -21.11 -11.19
N GLY A 212 -6.04 -20.43 -11.61
CA GLY A 212 -6.93 -20.88 -12.68
C GLY A 212 -7.73 -22.14 -12.33
N ARG A 213 -7.56 -22.68 -11.12
CA ARG A 213 -8.22 -23.89 -10.63
C ARG A 213 -9.44 -23.53 -9.78
N ARG A 214 -10.34 -24.49 -9.65
CA ARG A 214 -11.49 -24.41 -8.74
C ARG A 214 -11.39 -25.43 -7.61
N ASP A 215 -11.97 -25.10 -6.46
CA ASP A 215 -12.16 -26.04 -5.35
C ASP A 215 -13.36 -26.97 -5.60
N ALA A 216 -13.63 -27.91 -4.68
CA ALA A 216 -14.72 -28.87 -4.80
C ALA A 216 -16.12 -28.22 -4.83
N THR A 217 -16.23 -26.96 -4.41
CA THR A 217 -17.48 -26.18 -4.42
C THR A 217 -17.58 -25.27 -5.65
N GLY A 218 -16.60 -25.32 -6.56
CA GLY A 218 -16.56 -24.52 -7.77
C GLY A 218 -15.97 -23.12 -7.60
N ARG A 219 -15.43 -22.77 -6.42
CA ARG A 219 -14.81 -21.46 -6.18
C ARG A 219 -13.40 -21.39 -6.76
N GLY A 220 -13.01 -20.25 -7.32
CA GLY A 220 -11.65 -20.02 -7.83
C GLY A 220 -10.63 -20.07 -6.69
N ILE A 221 -9.49 -20.74 -6.88
CA ILE A 221 -8.45 -20.86 -5.85
C ILE A 221 -7.42 -19.76 -6.06
N VAL A 222 -7.23 -18.94 -5.03
CA VAL A 222 -6.23 -17.86 -5.00
C VAL A 222 -5.23 -18.15 -3.88
N GLU A 223 -3.94 -18.18 -4.22
CA GLU A 223 -2.85 -18.33 -3.26
C GLU A 223 -2.37 -16.96 -2.80
N VAL A 224 -2.31 -16.73 -1.50
CA VAL A 224 -1.91 -15.46 -0.87
C VAL A 224 -0.53 -15.64 -0.26
N PHE A 225 0.44 -14.85 -0.71
CA PHE A 225 1.84 -14.94 -0.31
C PHE A 225 2.17 -13.90 0.77
N GLY A 226 3.17 -13.05 0.53
CA GLY A 226 3.51 -11.92 1.38
C GLY A 226 2.91 -10.60 0.90
N GLY A 227 2.90 -9.63 1.80
CA GLY A 227 2.29 -8.34 1.56
C GLY A 227 2.91 -7.21 2.38
N VAL A 228 2.25 -6.07 2.31
CA VAL A 228 2.64 -4.85 3.01
C VAL A 228 1.42 -4.22 3.69
N ARG A 229 1.62 -3.81 4.94
CA ARG A 229 0.72 -2.90 5.63
C ARG A 229 1.19 -1.47 5.48
N TRP A 230 0.29 -0.58 5.13
CA TRP A 230 0.57 0.85 4.96
C TRP A 230 -0.63 1.71 5.39
N GLY A 231 -0.42 3.03 5.50
CA GLY A 231 -1.49 3.91 5.94
C GLY A 231 -1.05 5.32 6.29
N TRP A 232 -2.02 6.21 6.35
CA TRP A 232 -1.84 7.63 6.63
C TRP A 232 -3.03 8.18 7.42
N ARG A 233 -2.85 9.37 7.98
CA ARG A 233 -3.95 10.15 8.55
C ARG A 233 -3.79 11.63 8.27
N ALA A 234 -4.91 12.34 8.27
CA ALA A 234 -4.94 13.78 8.22
C ALA A 234 -5.86 14.34 9.30
N GLY A 235 -5.59 15.54 9.78
CA GLY A 235 -6.47 16.23 10.70
C GLY A 235 -5.94 17.61 11.10
N PRO A 236 -6.73 18.37 11.86
CA PRO A 236 -6.30 19.66 12.38
C PRO A 236 -5.01 19.53 13.21
N CYS A 237 -4.12 20.51 13.10
CA CYS A 237 -3.00 20.60 14.02
C CYS A 237 -3.54 20.92 15.42
N VAL A 238 -3.31 20.03 16.40
CA VAL A 238 -3.64 20.31 17.79
C VAL A 238 -2.62 21.32 18.31
N THR A 239 -3.05 22.56 18.55
CA THR A 239 -2.23 23.52 19.29
C THR A 239 -2.08 22.98 20.72
N PRO A 240 -0.87 22.72 21.23
CA PRO A 240 -0.72 22.32 22.62
C PRO A 240 -1.29 23.44 23.51
N SER A 241 -2.26 23.08 24.34
CA SER A 241 -2.78 23.95 25.39
C SER A 241 -1.61 24.39 26.28
N ARG A 242 -1.39 25.71 26.37
CA ARG A 242 -0.41 26.33 27.26
C ARG A 242 -0.78 26.10 28.72
#